data_AF-A0A2J6PLH6-F1
#
_entry.id   AF-A0A2J6PLH6-F1
#
_cell.length_a   1.000
_cell.length_b   1.000
_cell.length_c   1.000
_cell.angle_alpha   90.00
_cell.angle_beta   90.00
_cell.angle_gamma   90.00
#
_symmetry.space_group_name_H-M   'P 1'
#
loop_
_entity.id
_entity.type
_entity.pdbx_description
1 polymer ?
#
loop_
_entity_poly.entity_id
_entity_poly.type
_entity_poly.pdbx_seq_one_letter_code
_entity_poly.pdbx_strand_id
1 'polypeptide(L)'
;MSLSQPPGLRTAAAPATPSLQAPHPQLASPFLSLLPFEIRQQIYKEVIASFNWGKKLHILLRQRQESTERSGKQKEVSPQLTYIPCTLRPIDQIPSSQNSYGYSPSWPTQHEWCRGWKGIRQSPPVLQGTYLNLFLSCRRFYDEAIGLLYSEHSFALTTLRTMHRFLNSVPPKHLNLIQNLHVTMTIPDFYLNNAVPLEEMHVTVRLKTHKVEIEWLRSCLALAKMTGMKNLEIDLWNETYDEVIEEELLRGLCNVRVLEGGNFVVRLPWKEGNPIPKVERMAVGGFKLERRPFGAEPATDRLPSNPSPIRWVGDEDFGKEYEKEILTWSSWLHLRTKF
;
A
#
# COMPACT_ATOMS: atom_id res chain seq x y z
N MET A 1 34.78 -37.16 49.24
CA MET A 1 34.74 -38.58 48.81
C MET A 1 33.73 -38.67 47.68
N SER A 2 34.24 -38.80 46.45
CA SER A 2 33.48 -38.74 45.20
C SER A 2 33.42 -40.15 44.62
N LEU A 3 32.21 -40.68 44.38
CA LEU A 3 32.00 -41.99 43.76
C LEU A 3 31.81 -41.81 42.25
N SER A 4 32.76 -42.34 41.49
CA SER A 4 32.77 -42.37 40.03
C SER A 4 31.84 -43.46 39.50
N GLN A 5 30.95 -43.11 38.57
CA GLN A 5 30.15 -44.07 37.79
C GLN A 5 30.91 -44.59 36.57
N PRO A 6 30.65 -45.83 36.11
CA PRO A 6 31.33 -46.43 34.96
C PRO A 6 30.73 -45.95 33.62
N PRO A 7 31.53 -45.94 32.53
CA PRO A 7 31.08 -45.55 31.20
C PRO A 7 30.21 -46.65 30.56
N GLY A 8 28.97 -46.29 30.22
CA GLY A 8 28.04 -47.15 29.49
C GLY A 8 28.45 -47.34 28.03
N LEU A 9 28.45 -48.59 27.58
CA LEU A 9 28.65 -49.02 26.20
C LEU A 9 27.60 -48.38 25.26
N ARG A 10 28.07 -47.60 24.29
CA ARG A 10 27.26 -47.07 23.19
C ARG A 10 27.03 -48.18 22.16
N THR A 11 25.80 -48.65 22.05
CA THR A 11 25.34 -49.52 20.96
C THR A 11 25.33 -48.73 19.65
N ALA A 12 26.09 -49.20 18.66
CA ALA A 12 26.16 -48.59 17.33
C ALA A 12 24.80 -48.73 16.63
N ALA A 13 24.14 -47.60 16.38
CA ALA A 13 22.89 -47.54 15.63
C ALA A 13 23.15 -47.91 14.16
N ALA A 14 22.35 -48.83 13.63
CA ALA A 14 22.42 -49.25 12.23
C ALA A 14 22.20 -48.06 11.27
N PRO A 15 22.88 -48.03 10.11
CA PRO A 15 22.73 -46.96 9.13
C PRO A 15 21.29 -46.95 8.59
N ALA A 16 20.60 -45.84 8.80
CA ALA A 16 19.26 -45.63 8.28
C ALA A 16 19.27 -45.69 6.76
N THR A 17 18.54 -46.65 6.19
CA THR A 17 18.27 -46.75 4.76
C THR A 17 17.63 -45.44 4.30
N PRO A 18 18.14 -44.77 3.25
CA PRO A 18 17.52 -43.55 2.74
C PRO A 18 16.12 -43.90 2.28
N SER A 19 15.11 -43.39 3.00
CA SER A 19 13.72 -43.55 2.55
C SER A 19 13.61 -42.86 1.20
N LEU A 20 13.12 -43.60 0.20
CA LEU A 20 12.66 -43.05 -1.07
C LEU A 20 11.50 -42.10 -0.74
N GLN A 21 11.82 -40.86 -0.37
CA GLN A 21 10.82 -39.82 -0.20
C GLN A 21 10.14 -39.66 -1.55
N ALA A 22 8.84 -39.96 -1.58
CA ALA A 22 8.01 -39.70 -2.74
C ALA A 22 8.25 -38.25 -3.18
N PRO A 23 8.52 -37.99 -4.47
CA PRO A 23 8.78 -36.64 -4.95
C PRO A 23 7.61 -35.74 -4.54
N HIS A 24 7.94 -34.54 -4.07
CA HIS A 24 6.97 -33.58 -3.55
C HIS A 24 5.78 -33.46 -4.52
N PRO A 25 4.52 -33.65 -4.08
CA PRO A 25 3.36 -33.84 -4.97
C PRO A 25 3.13 -32.67 -5.95
N GLN A 26 3.68 -31.49 -5.67
CA GLN A 26 3.63 -30.33 -6.57
C GLN A 26 4.52 -30.48 -7.82
N LEU A 27 5.47 -31.43 -7.86
CA LEU A 27 6.29 -31.74 -9.03
C LEU A 27 5.57 -32.65 -10.04
N ALA A 28 4.40 -33.18 -9.68
CA ALA A 28 3.59 -34.01 -10.58
C ALA A 28 2.83 -33.21 -11.65
N SER A 29 2.79 -31.87 -11.53
CA SER A 29 2.16 -31.01 -12.54
C SER A 29 3.02 -30.97 -13.81
N PRO A 30 2.50 -31.38 -14.98
CA PRO A 30 3.22 -31.27 -16.25
C PRO A 30 3.64 -29.83 -16.56
N PHE A 31 2.83 -28.85 -16.15
CA PHE A 31 3.18 -27.43 -16.30
C PHE A 31 4.46 -27.06 -15.52
N LEU A 32 4.56 -27.51 -14.26
CA LEU A 32 5.69 -27.21 -13.39
C LEU A 32 6.93 -28.06 -13.67
N SER A 33 6.77 -29.22 -14.31
CA SER A 33 7.86 -30.14 -14.64
C SER A 33 8.40 -29.99 -16.06
N LEU A 34 7.56 -29.69 -17.06
CA LEU A 34 7.97 -29.59 -18.46
C LEU A 34 8.46 -28.20 -18.85
N LEU A 35 7.87 -27.15 -18.29
CA LEU A 35 8.27 -25.78 -18.64
C LEU A 35 9.47 -25.35 -17.78
N PRO A 36 10.53 -24.77 -18.34
CA PRO A 36 11.59 -24.10 -17.57
C PRO A 36 11.05 -22.93 -16.75
N PHE A 37 11.79 -22.53 -15.71
CA PHE A 37 11.38 -21.44 -14.83
C PHE A 37 11.17 -20.12 -15.58
N GLU A 38 12.03 -19.84 -16.55
CA GLU A 38 12.00 -18.63 -17.38
C GLU A 38 10.71 -18.54 -18.19
N ILE A 39 10.26 -19.65 -18.76
CA ILE A 39 9.00 -19.73 -19.50
C ILE A 39 7.82 -19.54 -18.55
N ARG A 40 7.85 -20.15 -17.36
CA ARG A 40 6.81 -19.92 -16.35
C ARG A 40 6.74 -18.46 -15.91
N GLN A 41 7.88 -17.80 -15.72
CA GLN A 41 7.91 -16.36 -15.41
C GLN A 41 7.31 -15.50 -16.53
N GLN A 42 7.59 -15.81 -17.80
CA GLN A 42 6.97 -15.13 -18.93
C GLN A 42 5.44 -15.29 -18.92
N ILE A 43 4.94 -16.50 -18.63
CA ILE A 43 3.50 -16.76 -18.48
C ILE A 43 2.92 -15.94 -17.32
N TYR A 44 3.59 -15.88 -16.17
CA TYR A 44 3.10 -15.08 -15.04
C TYR A 44 3.03 -13.60 -15.37
N LYS A 45 4.04 -13.05 -16.06
CA LYS A 45 4.03 -11.66 -16.52
C LYS A 45 2.87 -11.39 -17.47
N GLU A 46 2.63 -12.28 -18.43
CA GLU A 46 1.52 -12.13 -19.37
C GLU A 46 0.16 -12.16 -18.65
N VAL A 47 -0.01 -13.09 -17.72
CA VAL A 47 -1.23 -13.17 -16.90
C VAL A 47 -1.40 -11.89 -16.08
N ILE A 48 -0.36 -11.39 -15.41
CA ILE A 48 -0.42 -10.15 -14.64
C ILE A 48 -0.75 -8.96 -15.54
N ALA A 49 -0.14 -8.86 -16.72
CA ALA A 49 -0.41 -7.82 -17.69
C ALA A 49 -1.89 -7.82 -18.14
N SER A 50 -2.47 -9.01 -18.33
CA SER A 50 -3.88 -9.17 -18.72
C SER A 50 -4.88 -8.67 -17.68
N PHE A 51 -4.43 -8.43 -16.43
CA PHE A 51 -5.30 -7.92 -15.37
C PHE A 51 -5.75 -6.48 -15.62
N ASN A 52 -5.05 -5.75 -16.50
CA ASN A 52 -5.31 -4.34 -16.78
C ASN A 52 -5.32 -3.47 -15.51
N TRP A 53 -4.47 -3.79 -14.54
CA TRP A 53 -4.42 -3.10 -13.25
C TRP A 53 -3.76 -1.72 -13.30
N GLY A 54 -3.21 -1.34 -14.45
CA GLY A 54 -2.36 -0.18 -14.57
C GLY A 54 -1.06 -0.33 -13.76
N LYS A 55 -0.27 0.73 -13.71
CA LYS A 55 1.01 0.73 -12.97
C LYS A 55 0.84 0.97 -11.47
N LYS A 56 -0.35 1.31 -10.99
CA LYS A 56 -0.59 1.78 -9.63
C LYS A 56 -1.72 1.00 -8.97
N LEU A 57 -1.48 0.48 -7.77
CA LEU A 57 -2.46 -0.24 -6.95
C LEU A 57 -2.74 0.56 -5.69
N HIS A 58 -3.99 1.01 -5.52
CA HIS A 58 -4.41 1.67 -4.29
C HIS A 58 -4.70 0.64 -3.22
N ILE A 59 -4.09 0.79 -2.06
CA ILE A 59 -4.41 0.00 -0.88
C ILE A 59 -5.24 0.88 0.04
N LEU A 60 -6.37 0.36 0.47
CA LEU A 60 -7.35 1.06 1.27
C LEU A 60 -7.74 0.22 2.47
N LEU A 61 -7.83 0.87 3.63
CA LEU A 61 -8.44 0.25 4.81
C LEU A 61 -9.97 0.38 4.71
N ARG A 62 -10.64 -0.72 4.38
CA ARG A 62 -12.10 -0.75 4.40
C ARG A 62 -12.58 -0.93 5.84
N GLN A 63 -13.19 0.11 6.38
CA GLN A 63 -14.02 -0.04 7.57
C GLN A 63 -15.28 -0.78 7.11
N ARG A 64 -15.44 -2.02 7.56
CA ARG A 64 -16.68 -2.74 7.27
C ARG A 64 -17.79 -1.95 7.93
N GLN A 65 -18.73 -1.46 7.12
CA GLN A 65 -19.94 -0.87 7.64
C GLN A 65 -20.57 -1.92 8.55
N GLU A 66 -20.77 -1.56 9.81
CA GLU A 66 -21.37 -2.46 10.79
C GLU A 66 -22.73 -2.84 10.25
N SER A 67 -22.84 -4.06 9.71
CA SER A 67 -24.14 -4.62 9.40
C SER A 67 -24.81 -4.79 10.75
N THR A 68 -25.81 -3.95 11.04
CA THR A 68 -26.70 -4.11 12.18
C THR A 68 -27.42 -5.45 12.03
N GLU A 69 -26.78 -6.52 12.47
CA GLU A 69 -27.42 -7.80 12.66
C GLU A 69 -28.48 -7.60 13.75
N ARG A 70 -29.70 -8.09 13.49
CA ARG A 70 -30.87 -7.98 14.38
C ARG A 70 -30.65 -8.56 15.79
N SER A 71 -29.50 -9.21 16.04
CA SER A 71 -29.16 -9.88 17.30
C SER A 71 -28.57 -8.95 18.37
N GLY A 72 -28.37 -7.65 18.10
CA GLY A 72 -27.92 -6.66 19.08
C GLY A 72 -26.48 -6.84 19.59
N LYS A 73 -25.75 -7.87 19.13
CA LYS A 73 -24.34 -8.07 19.44
C LYS A 73 -23.50 -7.46 18.32
N GLN A 74 -22.90 -6.30 18.58
CA GLN A 74 -21.87 -5.74 17.72
C GLN A 74 -20.66 -6.69 17.73
N LYS A 75 -20.51 -7.48 16.67
CA LYS A 75 -19.28 -8.21 16.44
C LYS A 75 -18.26 -7.19 15.94
N GLU A 76 -17.23 -6.93 16.74
CA GLU A 76 -16.11 -6.10 16.32
C GLU A 76 -15.44 -6.76 15.12
N VAL A 77 -15.74 -6.27 13.91
CA VAL A 77 -15.09 -6.77 12.70
C VAL A 77 -13.80 -5.98 12.53
N SER A 78 -12.67 -6.67 12.68
CA SER A 78 -11.37 -6.08 12.40
C SER A 78 -11.39 -5.47 10.99
N PRO A 79 -10.95 -4.20 10.80
CA PRO A 79 -10.97 -3.58 9.48
C PRO A 79 -10.15 -4.41 8.48
N GLN A 80 -10.35 -4.28 7.18
CA GLN A 80 -9.69 -5.15 6.20
C GLN A 80 -8.98 -4.32 5.14
N LEU A 81 -7.74 -4.70 4.80
CA LEU A 81 -7.05 -4.09 3.67
C LEU A 81 -7.65 -4.60 2.37
N THR A 82 -7.95 -3.67 1.48
CA THR A 82 -8.47 -3.90 0.14
C THR A 82 -7.56 -3.24 -0.87
N TYR A 83 -7.54 -3.79 -2.09
CA TYR A 83 -6.63 -3.38 -3.15
C TYR A 83 -7.49 -3.04 -4.35
N ILE A 84 -7.31 -1.84 -4.88
CA ILE A 84 -8.05 -1.34 -6.03
C ILE A 84 -7.06 -0.91 -7.10
N PRO A 85 -7.06 -1.56 -8.27
CA PRO A 85 -6.24 -1.13 -9.38
C PRO A 85 -6.60 0.29 -9.83
N CYS A 86 -5.59 1.09 -10.10
CA CYS A 86 -5.75 2.43 -10.66
C CYS A 86 -5.90 2.30 -12.18
N THR A 87 -7.14 2.43 -12.67
CA THR A 87 -7.45 2.39 -14.11
C THR A 87 -7.31 3.76 -14.79
N LEU A 88 -6.91 4.75 -14.02
CA LEU A 88 -6.70 6.11 -14.49
C LEU A 88 -5.62 6.13 -15.56
N ARG A 89 -5.97 6.66 -16.73
CA ARG A 89 -4.97 6.96 -17.75
C ARG A 89 -4.05 8.07 -17.21
N PRO A 90 -2.76 8.08 -17.57
CA PRO A 90 -1.89 9.21 -17.30
C PRO A 90 -2.59 10.50 -17.72
N ILE A 91 -2.52 11.53 -16.87
CA ILE A 91 -3.27 12.79 -17.04
C ILE A 91 -2.95 13.47 -18.37
N ASP A 92 -1.75 13.24 -18.92
CA ASP A 92 -1.32 13.70 -20.25
C ASP A 92 -2.24 13.22 -21.39
N GLN A 93 -3.03 12.19 -21.14
CA GLN A 93 -4.00 11.62 -22.09
C GLN A 93 -5.45 11.99 -21.78
N ILE A 94 -5.71 12.69 -20.68
CA ILE A 94 -7.05 13.15 -20.33
C ILE A 94 -7.26 14.48 -21.05
N PRO A 95 -8.23 14.56 -21.99
CA PRO A 95 -8.50 15.80 -22.69
C PRO A 95 -8.83 16.91 -21.68
N SER A 96 -8.20 18.08 -21.81
CA SER A 96 -8.39 19.24 -20.93
C SER A 96 -9.87 19.63 -20.75
N SER A 97 -10.73 19.22 -21.70
CA SER A 97 -12.19 19.40 -21.65
C SER A 97 -12.93 18.52 -20.64
N GLN A 98 -12.33 17.47 -20.08
CA GLN A 98 -12.95 16.62 -19.04
C GLN A 98 -12.68 17.10 -17.60
N ASN A 99 -11.75 18.04 -17.41
CA ASN A 99 -11.48 18.68 -16.12
C ASN A 99 -12.54 19.73 -15.72
N SER A 100 -13.63 19.89 -16.49
CA SER A 100 -14.62 20.97 -16.30
C SER A 100 -15.76 20.63 -15.34
N TYR A 101 -15.87 19.39 -14.86
CA TYR A 101 -16.70 19.14 -13.70
C TYR A 101 -15.94 19.74 -12.53
N GLY A 102 -16.49 20.79 -11.90
CA GLY A 102 -15.94 21.49 -10.72
C GLY A 102 -15.75 20.62 -9.47
N TYR A 103 -15.46 19.33 -9.66
CA TYR A 103 -14.72 18.49 -8.75
C TYR A 103 -13.37 19.15 -8.52
N SER A 104 -13.32 19.99 -7.48
CA SER A 104 -12.13 20.03 -6.66
C SER A 104 -11.91 18.56 -6.25
N PRO A 105 -10.86 17.88 -6.74
CA PRO A 105 -10.56 16.56 -6.24
C PRO A 105 -10.29 16.78 -4.76
N SER A 106 -11.28 16.43 -3.93
CA SER A 106 -11.12 16.38 -2.49
C SER A 106 -10.19 15.20 -2.21
N TRP A 107 -8.92 15.42 -2.53
CA TRP A 107 -7.77 14.70 -2.04
C TRP A 107 -7.89 14.62 -0.51
N PRO A 108 -7.50 13.50 0.12
CA PRO A 108 -6.68 12.44 -0.43
C PRO A 108 -7.47 11.20 -0.90
N THR A 109 -8.80 11.25 -0.94
CA THR A 109 -9.61 10.04 -1.05
C THR A 109 -10.44 9.98 -2.32
N GLN A 110 -9.97 9.11 -3.22
CA GLN A 110 -10.70 8.58 -4.36
C GLN A 110 -10.85 9.59 -5.50
N HIS A 111 -9.96 9.51 -6.49
CA HIS A 111 -10.46 9.69 -7.84
C HIS A 111 -11.72 8.82 -7.96
N GLU A 112 -12.84 9.35 -8.46
CA GLU A 112 -14.06 8.53 -8.62
C GLU A 112 -13.76 7.27 -9.43
N TRP A 113 -12.80 7.35 -10.35
CA TRP A 113 -12.26 6.24 -11.14
C TRP A 113 -11.50 5.19 -10.33
N CYS A 114 -10.94 5.55 -9.17
CA CYS A 114 -10.33 4.63 -8.21
C CYS A 114 -11.35 4.02 -7.23
N ARG A 115 -12.66 4.24 -7.41
CA ARG A 115 -13.71 3.42 -6.76
C ARG A 115 -13.88 2.04 -7.44
N GLY A 116 -12.98 1.71 -8.37
CA GLY A 116 -13.07 0.55 -9.25
C GLY A 116 -14.17 0.73 -10.30
N TRP A 117 -14.54 -0.35 -10.98
CA TRP A 117 -15.68 -0.42 -11.91
C TRP A 117 -16.98 0.17 -11.35
N LYS A 118 -17.17 0.13 -10.01
CA LYS A 118 -18.33 0.73 -9.34
C LYS A 118 -18.40 2.25 -9.50
N GLY A 119 -17.25 2.93 -9.57
CA GLY A 119 -17.22 4.39 -9.82
C GLY A 119 -17.52 4.76 -11.26
N ILE A 120 -17.22 3.87 -12.21
CA ILE A 120 -17.32 4.17 -13.66
C ILE A 120 -18.66 3.66 -14.24
N ARG A 121 -19.58 3.18 -13.41
CA ARG A 121 -20.82 2.48 -13.85
C ARG A 121 -20.54 1.37 -14.88
N GLN A 122 -19.34 0.78 -14.86
CA GLN A 122 -18.96 -0.29 -15.76
C GLN A 122 -19.29 -1.65 -15.15
N SER A 123 -19.60 -2.62 -16.01
CA SER A 123 -19.74 -4.01 -15.58
C SER A 123 -18.44 -4.47 -14.93
N PRO A 124 -18.51 -5.26 -13.84
CA PRO A 124 -17.34 -5.89 -13.28
C PRO A 124 -16.56 -6.67 -14.37
N PRO A 125 -15.21 -6.61 -14.44
CA PRO A 125 -14.47 -7.51 -15.31
C PRO A 125 -14.83 -8.97 -15.03
N VAL A 126 -14.95 -9.77 -16.09
CA VAL A 126 -15.41 -11.16 -16.06
C VAL A 126 -14.61 -12.04 -15.08
N LEU A 127 -13.38 -11.66 -14.76
CA LEU A 127 -12.46 -12.42 -13.91
C LEU A 127 -12.24 -11.79 -12.51
N GLN A 128 -13.20 -11.00 -12.02
CA GLN A 128 -13.11 -10.43 -10.68
C GLN A 128 -12.89 -11.48 -9.60
N GLY A 129 -11.81 -11.31 -8.83
CA GLY A 129 -11.45 -12.23 -7.77
C GLY A 129 -10.76 -13.51 -8.23
N THR A 130 -10.74 -13.83 -9.53
CA THR A 130 -10.04 -15.03 -10.06
C THR A 130 -8.63 -14.76 -10.54
N TYR A 131 -8.26 -13.49 -10.77
CA TYR A 131 -6.90 -13.09 -11.18
C TYR A 131 -5.80 -13.70 -10.31
N LEU A 132 -6.01 -13.68 -8.98
CA LEU A 132 -5.07 -14.28 -8.05
C LEU A 132 -5.25 -15.77 -7.83
N ASN A 133 -6.37 -16.36 -8.25
CA ASN A 133 -6.65 -17.77 -7.99
C ASN A 133 -5.63 -18.67 -8.67
N LEU A 134 -5.10 -18.27 -9.84
CA LEU A 134 -3.99 -18.98 -10.46
C LEU A 134 -2.77 -19.02 -9.53
N PHE A 135 -2.34 -17.86 -9.02
CA PHE A 135 -1.18 -17.77 -8.14
C PHE A 135 -1.41 -18.37 -6.76
N LEU A 136 -2.67 -18.46 -6.34
CA LEU A 136 -3.09 -19.12 -5.10
C LEU A 136 -3.34 -20.62 -5.25
N SER A 137 -3.36 -21.14 -6.47
CA SER A 137 -3.71 -22.55 -6.72
C SER A 137 -2.71 -23.52 -6.07
N CYS A 138 -1.43 -23.15 -6.03
CA CYS A 138 -0.42 -23.89 -5.29
C CYS A 138 0.73 -22.99 -4.83
N ARG A 139 1.46 -23.46 -3.80
CA ARG A 139 2.59 -22.74 -3.19
C ARG A 139 3.71 -22.39 -4.17
N ARG A 140 3.97 -23.24 -5.16
CA ARG A 140 5.02 -22.98 -6.15
C ARG A 140 4.67 -21.83 -7.09
N PHE A 141 3.45 -21.78 -7.62
CA PHE A 141 2.99 -20.63 -8.42
C PHE A 141 3.10 -19.34 -7.61
N TYR A 142 2.66 -19.38 -6.34
CA TYR A 142 2.78 -18.25 -5.42
C TYR A 142 4.24 -17.79 -5.27
N ASP A 143 5.14 -18.70 -4.86
CA ASP A 143 6.53 -18.38 -4.56
C ASP A 143 7.30 -17.87 -5.80
N GLU A 144 6.94 -18.34 -7.00
CA GLU A 144 7.56 -17.88 -8.25
C GLU A 144 6.99 -16.54 -8.75
N ALA A 145 5.70 -16.25 -8.52
CA ALA A 145 5.03 -15.05 -9.05
C ALA A 145 4.97 -13.86 -8.07
N ILE A 146 5.09 -14.10 -6.76
CA ILE A 146 5.01 -13.08 -5.70
C ILE A 146 5.95 -11.88 -5.96
N GLY A 147 7.17 -12.16 -6.43
CA GLY A 147 8.16 -11.14 -6.76
C GLY A 147 7.72 -10.22 -7.89
N LEU A 148 7.09 -10.78 -8.92
CA LEU A 148 6.57 -10.02 -10.06
C LEU A 148 5.44 -9.08 -9.62
N LEU A 149 4.47 -9.62 -8.87
CA LEU A 149 3.32 -8.85 -8.38
C LEU A 149 3.75 -7.62 -7.55
N TYR A 150 4.74 -7.75 -6.67
CA TYR A 150 5.22 -6.64 -5.84
C TYR A 150 6.22 -5.71 -6.52
N SER A 151 6.95 -6.17 -7.55
CA SER A 151 7.96 -5.34 -8.22
C SER A 151 7.40 -4.54 -9.41
N GLU A 152 6.35 -5.03 -10.07
CA GLU A 152 5.80 -4.40 -11.28
C GLU A 152 4.86 -3.22 -10.99
N HIS A 153 4.28 -3.16 -9.78
CA HIS A 153 3.28 -2.16 -9.42
C HIS A 153 3.84 -1.10 -8.46
N SER A 154 3.26 0.08 -8.53
CA SER A 154 3.39 1.15 -7.55
C SER A 154 2.25 1.07 -6.55
N PHE A 155 2.56 0.84 -5.28
CA PHE A 155 1.53 0.77 -4.24
C PHE A 155 1.22 2.16 -3.71
N ALA A 156 -0.06 2.50 -3.63
CA ALA A 156 -0.52 3.81 -3.17
C ALA A 156 -1.31 3.67 -1.87
N LEU A 157 -0.81 4.30 -0.80
CA LEU A 157 -1.40 4.31 0.54
C LEU A 157 -1.99 5.69 0.79
N THR A 158 -3.30 5.81 0.98
CA THR A 158 -3.97 7.14 1.00
C THR A 158 -4.23 7.69 2.40
N THR A 159 -3.96 6.93 3.46
CA THR A 159 -4.11 7.39 4.83
C THR A 159 -3.04 6.79 5.73
N LEU A 160 -2.67 7.52 6.79
CA LEU A 160 -1.73 7.04 7.81
C LEU A 160 -2.19 5.70 8.40
N ARG A 161 -3.48 5.55 8.73
CA ARG A 161 -4.02 4.31 9.28
C ARG A 161 -3.89 3.12 8.31
N THR A 162 -4.09 3.36 7.01
CA THR A 162 -3.89 2.34 5.97
C THR A 162 -2.43 1.97 5.84
N MET A 163 -1.53 2.97 5.80
CA MET A 163 -0.10 2.75 5.77
C MET A 163 0.39 1.96 6.98
N HIS A 164 0.03 2.41 8.18
CA HIS A 164 0.39 1.74 9.43
C HIS A 164 -0.04 0.28 9.40
N ARG A 165 -1.30 0.01 9.04
CA ARG A 165 -1.78 -1.36 8.99
C ARG A 165 -1.10 -2.20 7.92
N PHE A 166 -0.93 -1.67 6.71
CA PHE A 166 -0.26 -2.39 5.62
C PHE A 166 1.17 -2.76 6.00
N LEU A 167 1.98 -1.78 6.39
CA LEU A 167 3.39 -1.98 6.72
C LEU A 167 3.61 -2.88 7.93
N ASN A 168 2.65 -2.96 8.86
CA ASN A 168 2.77 -3.83 10.04
C ASN A 168 2.09 -5.20 9.90
N SER A 169 1.26 -5.41 8.87
CA SER A 169 0.61 -6.70 8.61
C SER A 169 1.24 -7.51 7.49
N VAL A 170 1.97 -6.86 6.58
CA VAL A 170 2.67 -7.54 5.50
C VAL A 170 4.00 -8.09 6.01
N PRO A 171 4.31 -9.38 5.76
CA PRO A 171 5.59 -9.95 6.16
C PRO A 171 6.78 -9.17 5.58
N PRO A 172 7.87 -8.96 6.34
CA PRO A 172 9.05 -8.23 5.86
C PRO A 172 9.62 -8.76 4.53
N LYS A 173 9.58 -10.09 4.32
CA LYS A 173 10.00 -10.72 3.05
C LYS A 173 9.24 -10.13 1.85
N HIS A 174 7.96 -9.82 1.98
CA HIS A 174 7.14 -9.27 0.89
C HIS A 174 7.26 -7.76 0.79
N LEU A 175 7.38 -7.05 1.92
CA LEU A 175 7.69 -5.62 1.90
C LEU A 175 8.99 -5.34 1.15
N ASN A 176 10.00 -6.19 1.30
CA ASN A 176 11.27 -6.08 0.59
C ASN A 176 11.18 -6.36 -0.92
N LEU A 177 10.03 -6.83 -1.43
CA LEU A 177 9.79 -6.98 -2.87
C LEU A 177 9.17 -5.72 -3.48
N ILE A 178 8.63 -4.80 -2.65
CA ILE A 178 8.03 -3.55 -3.10
C ILE A 178 9.14 -2.60 -3.57
N GLN A 179 9.08 -2.21 -4.84
CA GLN A 179 10.03 -1.26 -5.41
C GLN A 179 9.50 0.17 -5.43
N ASN A 180 8.19 0.36 -5.55
CA ASN A 180 7.57 1.66 -5.74
C ASN A 180 6.43 1.85 -4.72
N LEU A 181 6.57 2.84 -3.84
CA LEU A 181 5.59 3.16 -2.81
C LEU A 181 5.26 4.66 -2.85
N HIS A 182 3.97 4.97 -2.96
CA HIS A 182 3.44 6.30 -2.87
C HIS A 182 2.54 6.39 -1.65
N VAL A 183 2.83 7.32 -0.75
CA VAL A 183 2.07 7.57 0.46
C VAL A 183 1.47 8.96 0.37
N THR A 184 0.19 9.04 0.65
CA THR A 184 -0.52 10.31 0.79
C THR A 184 -1.19 10.30 2.16
N MET A 185 -1.03 11.38 2.93
CA MET A 185 -1.75 11.52 4.20
C MET A 185 -1.91 12.99 4.60
N THR A 186 -2.94 13.26 5.41
CA THR A 186 -3.05 14.50 6.16
C THR A 186 -2.01 14.53 7.28
N ILE A 187 -1.36 15.67 7.46
CA ILE A 187 -0.45 15.98 8.55
C ILE A 187 -1.26 15.98 9.83
N PRO A 188 -0.90 15.15 10.82
CA PRO A 188 -1.57 15.16 12.10
C PRO A 188 -1.49 16.53 12.80
N ASP A 189 -2.59 16.95 13.43
CA ASP A 189 -2.73 18.29 14.02
C ASP A 189 -1.61 18.69 14.99
N PHE A 190 -1.02 17.72 15.70
CA PHE A 190 0.05 17.97 16.66
C PHE A 190 1.40 18.32 16.02
N TYR A 191 1.54 18.23 14.71
CA TYR A 191 2.68 18.76 13.96
C TYR A 191 2.41 20.17 13.42
N LEU A 192 1.36 20.84 13.87
CA LEU A 192 1.02 22.20 13.46
C LEU A 192 1.39 23.19 14.57
N ASN A 193 1.93 24.36 14.23
CA ASN A 193 2.39 25.38 15.18
C ASN A 193 1.28 25.91 16.11
N ASN A 194 0.03 25.91 15.63
CA ASN A 194 -1.13 26.37 16.38
C ASN A 194 -1.83 25.24 17.17
N ALA A 195 -1.20 24.07 17.29
CA ALA A 195 -1.73 22.98 18.08
C ALA A 195 -1.84 23.39 19.55
N VAL A 196 -3.00 23.11 20.16
CA VAL A 196 -3.17 23.22 21.61
C VAL A 196 -2.11 22.36 22.30
N PRO A 197 -1.35 22.86 23.29
CA PRO A 197 -0.38 22.05 24.02
C PRO A 197 -1.00 20.74 24.52
N LEU A 198 -0.26 19.63 24.42
CA LEU A 198 -0.77 18.29 24.78
C LEU A 198 -1.27 18.22 26.23
N GLU A 199 -0.72 19.05 27.11
CA GLU A 199 -1.06 19.18 28.52
C GLU A 199 -2.45 19.82 28.75
N GLU A 200 -2.88 20.66 27.82
CA GLU A 200 -4.18 21.37 27.88
C GLU A 200 -5.31 20.58 27.21
N MET A 201 -4.96 19.55 26.41
CA MET A 201 -5.95 18.71 25.76
C MET A 201 -6.69 17.80 26.76
N HIS A 202 -7.98 17.59 26.52
CA HIS A 202 -8.75 16.57 27.24
C HIS A 202 -8.09 15.19 27.07
N VAL A 203 -8.07 14.37 28.14
CA VAL A 203 -7.36 13.08 28.19
C VAL A 203 -7.69 12.16 27.01
N THR A 204 -8.95 12.14 26.56
CA THR A 204 -9.38 11.31 25.42
C THR A 204 -8.82 11.79 24.08
N VAL A 205 -8.65 13.10 23.91
CA VAL A 205 -8.04 13.69 22.72
C VAL A 205 -6.54 13.41 22.74
N ARG A 206 -5.88 13.66 23.87
CA ARG A 206 -4.45 13.37 24.06
C ARG A 206 -4.09 11.92 23.75
N LEU A 207 -4.88 10.96 24.23
CA LEU A 207 -4.66 9.52 23.94
C LEU A 207 -4.81 9.20 22.45
N LYS A 208 -5.76 9.85 21.74
CA LYS A 208 -5.90 9.70 20.29
C LYS A 208 -4.70 10.28 19.56
N THR A 209 -4.24 11.45 19.96
CA THR A 209 -3.06 12.14 19.41
C THR A 209 -1.81 11.27 19.52
N HIS A 210 -1.50 10.75 20.72
CA HIS A 210 -0.38 9.83 20.91
C HIS A 210 -0.51 8.54 20.09
N LYS A 211 -1.73 8.02 19.92
CA LYS A 211 -1.93 6.85 19.07
C LYS A 211 -1.54 7.14 17.62
N VAL A 212 -1.94 8.29 17.07
CA VAL A 212 -1.61 8.70 15.70
C VAL A 212 -0.10 8.90 15.55
N GLU A 213 0.56 9.52 16.53
CA GLU A 213 2.02 9.67 16.58
C GLU A 213 2.74 8.31 16.57
N ILE A 214 2.29 7.37 17.41
CA ILE A 214 2.83 6.00 17.46
C ILE A 214 2.63 5.29 16.10
N GLU A 215 1.47 5.47 15.45
CA GLU A 215 1.20 4.89 14.14
C GLU A 215 2.16 5.45 13.08
N TRP A 216 2.45 6.75 13.09
CA TRP A 216 3.43 7.40 12.21
C TRP A 216 4.84 6.88 12.43
N LEU A 217 5.34 6.91 13.67
CA LEU A 217 6.69 6.47 14.00
C LEU A 217 6.92 4.98 13.68
N ARG A 218 5.94 4.12 13.97
CA ARG A 218 6.00 2.69 13.61
C ARG A 218 6.02 2.49 12.10
N SER A 219 5.28 3.31 11.35
CA SER A 219 5.29 3.24 9.89
C SER A 219 6.65 3.65 9.33
N CYS A 220 7.23 4.74 9.83
CA CYS A 220 8.58 5.17 9.46
C CYS A 220 9.63 4.09 9.76
N LEU A 221 9.55 3.45 10.93
CA LEU A 221 10.44 2.34 11.29
C LEU A 221 10.27 1.14 10.35
N ALA A 222 9.04 0.84 9.91
CA ALA A 222 8.79 -0.22 8.95
C ALA A 222 9.36 0.14 7.56
N LEU A 223 9.16 1.38 7.09
CA LEU A 223 9.76 1.89 5.85
C LEU A 223 11.29 1.79 5.87
N ALA A 224 11.92 2.15 7.00
CA ALA A 224 13.38 2.06 7.16
C ALA A 224 13.93 0.63 7.07
N LYS A 225 13.09 -0.39 7.32
CA LYS A 225 13.45 -1.80 7.20
C LYS A 225 13.25 -2.37 5.79
N MET A 226 12.63 -1.62 4.89
CA MET A 226 12.38 -2.06 3.51
C MET A 226 13.65 -1.96 2.67
N THR A 227 14.20 -3.09 2.25
CA THR A 227 15.50 -3.11 1.53
C THR A 227 15.38 -3.09 0.01
N GLY A 228 14.19 -3.35 -0.56
CA GLY A 228 13.97 -3.39 -2.01
C GLY A 228 13.40 -2.11 -2.62
N MET A 229 13.18 -1.08 -1.81
CA MET A 229 12.49 0.14 -2.20
C MET A 229 13.38 0.98 -3.13
N LYS A 230 12.91 1.26 -4.35
CA LYS A 230 13.59 2.14 -5.32
C LYS A 230 13.00 3.54 -5.32
N ASN A 231 11.67 3.63 -5.30
CA ASN A 231 10.96 4.89 -5.36
C ASN A 231 10.01 5.00 -4.16
N LEU A 232 10.22 6.03 -3.34
CA LEU A 232 9.36 6.40 -2.24
C LEU A 232 8.92 7.84 -2.41
N GLU A 233 7.62 8.04 -2.54
CA GLU A 233 7.02 9.38 -2.59
C GLU A 233 6.06 9.54 -1.43
N ILE A 234 6.22 10.59 -0.63
CA ILE A 234 5.36 10.90 0.51
C ILE A 234 4.77 12.30 0.31
N ASP A 235 3.48 12.35 0.02
CA ASP A 235 2.71 13.57 -0.14
C ASP A 235 1.95 13.86 1.16
N LEU A 236 2.39 14.89 1.87
CA LEU A 236 1.82 15.34 3.13
C LEU A 236 0.89 16.52 2.87
N TRP A 237 -0.29 16.49 3.48
CA TRP A 237 -1.35 17.49 3.26
C TRP A 237 -1.68 18.20 4.55
N ASN A 238 -1.90 19.52 4.49
CA ASN A 238 -2.35 20.28 5.64
C ASN A 238 -3.71 20.91 5.31
N GLU A 239 -4.75 20.42 5.97
CA GLU A 239 -6.14 20.87 5.81
C GLU A 239 -6.40 22.21 6.51
N THR A 240 -5.63 22.56 7.54
CA THR A 240 -5.86 23.76 8.35
C THR A 240 -5.13 24.99 7.81
N TYR A 241 -4.20 24.80 6.87
CA TYR A 241 -3.31 25.86 6.36
C TYR A 241 -2.37 26.47 7.43
N ASP A 242 -2.24 25.81 8.59
CA ASP A 242 -1.30 26.23 9.63
C ASP A 242 0.17 25.97 9.25
N GLU A 243 1.09 26.57 10.00
CA GLU A 243 2.50 26.25 9.84
C GLU A 243 2.82 24.86 10.39
N VAL A 244 3.66 24.11 9.69
CA VAL A 244 4.05 22.74 10.06
C VAL A 244 5.39 22.76 10.80
N ILE A 245 5.47 22.03 11.91
CA ILE A 245 6.71 21.72 12.63
C ILE A 245 7.49 20.66 11.82
N GLU A 246 8.12 21.10 10.71
CA GLU A 246 8.76 20.21 9.73
C GLU A 246 9.81 19.29 10.37
N GLU A 247 10.60 19.81 11.31
CA GLU A 247 11.69 19.06 11.95
C GLU A 247 11.18 17.79 12.65
N GLU A 248 10.11 17.90 13.45
CA GLU A 248 9.57 16.77 14.19
C GLU A 248 8.85 15.76 13.29
N LEU A 249 8.12 16.26 12.29
CA LEU A 249 7.41 15.45 11.32
C LEU A 249 8.40 14.61 10.48
N LEU A 250 9.46 15.25 9.97
CA LEU A 250 10.46 14.63 9.11
C LEU A 250 11.47 13.77 9.89
N ARG A 251 11.63 13.98 11.21
CA ARG A 251 12.54 13.20 12.06
C ARG A 251 12.29 11.70 11.95
N GLY A 252 11.05 11.24 11.80
CA GLY A 252 10.74 9.82 11.62
C GLY A 252 11.37 9.21 10.35
N LEU A 253 11.53 10.02 9.30
CA LEU A 253 12.00 9.59 7.98
C LEU A 253 13.53 9.58 7.86
N CYS A 254 14.27 10.07 8.86
CA CYS A 254 15.73 10.20 8.80
C CYS A 254 16.48 8.88 8.56
N ASN A 255 15.88 7.75 8.91
CA ASN A 255 16.45 6.41 8.73
C ASN A 255 15.90 5.67 7.51
N VAL A 256 14.94 6.25 6.79
CA VAL A 256 14.39 5.64 5.58
C VAL A 256 15.40 5.77 4.45
N ARG A 257 15.61 4.68 3.71
CA ARG A 257 16.57 4.61 2.60
C ARG A 257 15.87 3.99 1.39
N VAL A 258 16.31 4.40 0.22
CA VAL A 258 15.99 3.74 -1.06
C VAL A 258 17.27 3.16 -1.65
N LEU A 259 17.13 2.23 -2.60
CA LEU A 259 18.24 1.66 -3.35
C LEU A 259 19.02 2.76 -4.09
N GLU A 260 20.30 2.50 -4.36
CA GLU A 260 21.17 3.43 -5.08
C GLU A 260 20.57 3.79 -6.46
N GLY A 261 20.58 5.08 -6.80
CA GLY A 261 19.90 5.61 -7.99
C GLY A 261 18.37 5.69 -7.88
N GLY A 262 17.80 5.33 -6.73
CA GLY A 262 16.39 5.46 -6.43
C GLY A 262 15.95 6.90 -6.14
N ASN A 263 14.63 7.13 -6.12
CA ASN A 263 14.03 8.43 -5.84
C ASN A 263 13.30 8.39 -4.49
N PHE A 264 13.71 9.26 -3.55
CA PHE A 264 12.97 9.46 -2.31
C PHE A 264 12.55 10.93 -2.23
N VAL A 265 11.25 11.20 -2.38
CA VAL A 265 10.68 12.55 -2.36
C VAL A 265 9.67 12.69 -1.24
N VAL A 266 9.80 13.74 -0.45
CA VAL A 266 8.79 14.16 0.53
C VAL A 266 8.25 15.50 0.09
N ARG A 267 6.93 15.61 0.01
CA ARG A 267 6.24 16.82 -0.45
C ARG A 267 5.44 17.41 0.69
N LEU A 268 5.73 18.67 1.02
CA LEU A 268 5.08 19.42 2.08
C LEU A 268 4.25 20.58 1.52
N PRO A 269 3.13 20.93 2.18
CA PRO A 269 2.37 22.12 1.84
C PRO A 269 3.14 23.37 2.30
N TRP A 270 3.04 24.44 1.51
CA TRP A 270 3.82 25.66 1.66
C TRP A 270 2.99 26.90 1.40
N LYS A 271 3.12 27.89 2.30
CA LYS A 271 2.48 29.20 2.15
C LYS A 271 3.43 30.14 1.43
N GLU A 272 2.98 30.67 0.30
CA GLU A 272 3.71 31.74 -0.37
C GLU A 272 3.88 32.93 0.58
N GLY A 273 5.11 33.47 0.64
CA GLY A 273 5.47 34.56 1.55
C GLY A 273 6.04 34.13 2.90
N ASN A 274 5.92 32.86 3.31
CA ASN A 274 6.63 32.39 4.49
C ASN A 274 8.14 32.30 4.19
N PRO A 275 9.04 32.59 5.15
CA PRO A 275 10.47 32.39 4.96
C PRO A 275 10.78 30.90 4.90
N ILE A 276 11.44 30.44 3.82
CA ILE A 276 11.81 29.03 3.67
C ILE A 276 12.56 28.58 4.94
N PRO A 277 12.06 27.57 5.67
CA PRO A 277 12.70 27.09 6.88
C PRO A 277 14.13 26.69 6.55
N LYS A 278 15.06 26.99 7.47
CA LYS A 278 16.48 26.60 7.35
C LYS A 278 16.69 25.07 7.29
N VAL A 279 15.61 24.29 7.36
CA VAL A 279 15.55 22.83 7.21
C VAL A 279 16.17 22.34 5.89
N GLU A 280 16.36 23.20 4.87
CA GLU A 280 17.19 22.86 3.70
C GLU A 280 18.61 22.39 4.06
N ARG A 281 19.14 22.75 5.24
CA ARG A 281 20.44 22.26 5.73
C ARG A 281 20.36 20.93 6.48
N MET A 282 19.16 20.46 6.82
CA MET A 282 18.97 19.10 7.34
C MET A 282 18.94 18.13 6.17
N ALA A 283 20.11 17.86 5.58
CA ALA A 283 20.35 16.67 4.75
C ALA A 283 20.31 15.38 5.60
N VAL A 284 19.30 15.25 6.48
CA VAL A 284 19.25 14.28 7.58
C VAL A 284 18.65 12.95 7.15
N GLY A 285 18.04 12.88 5.96
CA GLY A 285 17.78 11.65 5.24
C GLY A 285 18.00 11.95 3.77
N GLY A 286 18.57 11.02 3.00
CA GLY A 286 18.87 11.18 1.57
C GLY A 286 17.62 11.29 0.68
N PHE A 287 16.66 12.14 1.05
CA PHE A 287 15.43 12.44 0.33
C PHE A 287 15.42 13.89 -0.14
N LYS A 288 14.74 14.11 -1.26
CA LYS A 288 14.44 15.42 -1.81
C LYS A 288 13.19 15.96 -1.11
N LEU A 289 13.29 17.15 -0.53
CA LEU A 289 12.14 17.86 0.02
C LEU A 289 11.58 18.81 -1.05
N GLU A 290 10.31 18.63 -1.42
CA GLU A 290 9.60 19.52 -2.33
C GLU A 290 8.52 20.28 -1.58
N ARG A 291 8.44 21.60 -1.77
CA ARG A 291 7.42 22.45 -1.17
C ARG A 291 6.39 22.81 -2.24
N ARG A 292 5.11 22.56 -1.95
CA ARG A 292 4.00 22.83 -2.86
C ARG A 292 3.12 23.94 -2.31
N PRO A 293 2.65 24.89 -3.13
CA PRO A 293 1.72 25.91 -2.68
C PRO A 293 0.48 25.27 -2.04
N PHE A 294 -0.04 25.88 -0.99
CA PHE A 294 -1.32 25.47 -0.41
C PHE A 294 -2.43 25.41 -1.47
N GLY A 295 -3.19 24.31 -1.47
CA GLY A 295 -4.26 24.08 -2.44
C GLY A 295 -3.78 23.81 -3.88
N ALA A 296 -2.46 23.87 -4.16
CA ALA A 296 -1.94 23.36 -5.41
C ALA A 296 -2.12 21.83 -5.39
N GLU A 297 -2.96 21.34 -6.30
CA GLU A 297 -2.97 19.92 -6.63
C GLU A 297 -1.54 19.45 -6.92
N PRO A 298 -1.21 18.17 -6.65
CA PRO A 298 0.02 17.58 -7.13
C PRO A 298 0.16 17.91 -8.61
N ALA A 299 1.20 18.69 -8.96
CA ALA A 299 1.61 18.86 -10.34
C ALA A 299 1.97 17.47 -10.85
N THR A 300 1.02 16.81 -11.49
CA THR A 300 1.18 15.54 -12.16
C THR A 300 1.52 15.92 -13.58
N ASP A 301 2.82 15.95 -13.89
CA ASP A 301 3.43 16.06 -15.22
C ASP A 301 2.63 16.81 -16.32
N ARG A 302 1.98 17.94 -16.01
CA ARG A 302 1.18 18.66 -17.00
C ARG A 302 2.11 19.37 -18.00
N LEU A 303 2.09 18.94 -19.25
CA LEU A 303 2.48 19.78 -20.40
C LEU A 303 1.33 20.75 -20.75
N PRO A 304 1.63 22.00 -21.15
CA PRO A 304 0.60 23.03 -21.34
C PRO A 304 -0.26 22.78 -22.60
N SER A 305 -1.59 22.81 -22.47
CA SER A 305 -2.51 22.81 -23.61
C SER A 305 -3.70 23.76 -23.42
N ASN A 306 -4.12 24.36 -24.54
CA ASN A 306 -5.14 25.42 -24.67
C ASN A 306 -6.57 24.83 -24.71
N PRO A 307 -7.59 25.44 -24.08
CA PRO A 307 -8.95 24.90 -24.07
C PRO A 307 -9.89 25.54 -25.10
N SER A 308 -10.90 24.79 -25.54
CA SER A 308 -12.12 25.27 -26.24
C SER A 308 -13.35 24.46 -25.75
N PRO A 309 -14.59 25.01 -25.74
CA PRO A 309 -15.71 24.40 -25.01
C PRO A 309 -16.77 23.73 -25.91
N ILE A 310 -17.32 22.59 -25.49
CA ILE A 310 -18.54 21.95 -26.03
C ILE A 310 -19.34 21.30 -24.87
N ARG A 311 -20.67 21.22 -24.99
CA ARG A 311 -21.68 20.96 -23.93
C ARG A 311 -22.63 19.82 -24.34
N TRP A 312 -22.95 18.86 -23.46
CA TRP A 312 -24.12 17.93 -23.56
C TRP A 312 -24.56 17.29 -22.22
N VAL A 313 -25.73 16.64 -22.28
CA VAL A 313 -26.77 16.36 -21.25
C VAL A 313 -26.69 14.92 -20.67
N GLY A 314 -27.13 14.71 -19.42
CA GLY A 314 -27.00 13.45 -18.66
C GLY A 314 -28.28 12.65 -18.45
N ASP A 315 -28.12 11.44 -17.88
CA ASP A 315 -29.20 10.56 -17.39
C ASP A 315 -28.74 9.69 -16.19
N GLU A 316 -29.66 9.46 -15.24
CA GLU A 316 -29.49 8.72 -13.98
C GLU A 316 -30.49 7.57 -13.85
N ASP A 317 -30.01 6.38 -13.42
CA ASP A 317 -30.55 5.55 -12.31
C ASP A 317 -30.14 4.08 -12.48
N PHE A 318 -29.28 3.53 -11.62
CA PHE A 318 -29.16 2.08 -11.40
C PHE A 318 -28.37 1.76 -10.13
N GLY A 319 -28.94 1.01 -9.20
CA GLY A 319 -28.15 0.32 -8.16
C GLY A 319 -28.97 -0.31 -7.03
N LYS A 320 -28.93 -1.65 -6.91
CA LYS A 320 -29.16 -2.38 -5.63
C LYS A 320 -28.83 -3.89 -5.56
N GLU A 321 -28.08 -4.53 -6.48
CA GLU A 321 -28.02 -6.02 -6.48
C GLU A 321 -26.65 -6.75 -6.46
N TYR A 322 -25.51 -6.13 -6.13
CA TYR A 322 -24.20 -6.83 -6.26
C TYR A 322 -23.22 -6.67 -5.08
N GLU A 323 -23.54 -7.29 -3.94
CA GLU A 323 -22.68 -7.29 -2.72
C GLU A 323 -22.02 -8.62 -2.35
N LYS A 324 -22.25 -9.73 -3.07
CA LYS A 324 -21.83 -11.08 -2.59
C LYS A 324 -20.44 -11.59 -3.01
N GLU A 325 -19.70 -10.94 -3.92
CA GLU A 325 -18.48 -11.56 -4.50
C GLU A 325 -17.19 -10.72 -4.40
N ILE A 326 -16.87 -10.21 -3.20
CA ILE A 326 -15.54 -9.63 -2.93
C ILE A 326 -14.77 -10.56 -2.00
N LEU A 327 -14.21 -11.64 -2.57
CA LEU A 327 -13.17 -12.43 -1.91
C LEU A 327 -11.84 -11.66 -1.98
N THR A 328 -11.30 -11.36 -0.82
CA THR A 328 -10.27 -10.33 -0.64
C THR A 328 -8.83 -10.88 -0.66
N TRP A 329 -7.93 -10.11 -1.29
CA TRP A 329 -6.47 -10.17 -1.14
C TRP A 329 -5.95 -10.25 0.32
N SER A 330 -6.74 -9.88 1.31
CA SER A 330 -6.36 -10.05 2.72
C SER A 330 -6.09 -11.52 3.09
N SER A 331 -6.79 -12.47 2.44
CA SER A 331 -6.52 -13.91 2.54
C SER A 331 -5.13 -14.24 2.00
N TRP A 332 -4.67 -13.54 0.95
CA TRP A 332 -3.35 -13.71 0.32
C TRP A 332 -2.19 -13.43 1.27
N LEU A 333 -2.35 -12.47 2.19
CA LEU A 333 -1.35 -12.13 3.21
C LEU A 333 -1.42 -13.02 4.45
N HIS A 334 -2.59 -13.59 4.77
CA HIS A 334 -2.81 -14.42 5.96
C HIS A 334 -2.72 -15.93 5.70
N LEU A 335 -2.66 -16.38 4.45
CA LEU A 335 -2.64 -17.79 4.05
C LEU A 335 -1.40 -18.59 4.52
N ARG A 336 -0.48 -17.95 5.25
CA ARG A 336 0.78 -18.57 5.71
C ARG A 336 0.64 -19.56 6.86
N THR A 337 -0.51 -19.65 7.52
CA THR A 337 -0.69 -20.60 8.63
C THR A 337 -1.34 -21.92 8.22
N LYS A 338 -1.68 -22.11 6.94
CA LYS A 338 -2.38 -23.32 6.46
C LYS A 338 -1.68 -24.09 5.34
N PHE A 339 -0.49 -23.68 4.88
CA PHE A 339 0.26 -24.33 3.79
C PHE A 339 1.77 -24.42 4.05
#